data_AF-A0A3D2R1J0-F1
#
_entry.id   AF-A0A3D2R1J0-F1
#
_cell.length_a   1.000
_cell.length_b   1.000
_cell.length_c   1.000
_cell.angle_alpha   90.00
_cell.angle_beta   90.00
_cell.angle_gamma   90.00
#
_symmetry.space_group_name_H-M   'P 1'
#
loop_
_entity.id
_entity.type
_entity.pdbx_description
1 polymer ?
#
loop_
_entity_poly.entity_id
_entity_poly.type
_entity_poly.pdbx_seq_one_letter_code
_entity_poly.pdbx_strand_id
1 'polypeptide(L)'
;MYYLKRNSIQLFFLVLVLFFNNAQSNDKLIKISNIKLDYEASNYWVSYDQHIPLSPDTLNAISKGIPLYFKVSVNIFENSYGFNKIKLSNKMYTKLKYKSLLRTYVITDINGKKS
;
A
#
# COMPACT_ATOMS: atom_id res chain seq x y z
N MET A 1 40.39 -12.13 -30.53
CA MET A 1 38.97 -12.20 -30.11
C MET A 1 38.29 -13.49 -30.62
N TYR A 2 38.73 -14.68 -30.19
CA TYR A 2 38.19 -15.97 -30.70
C TYR A 2 37.43 -16.80 -29.64
N TYR A 3 37.64 -16.53 -28.35
CA TYR A 3 37.01 -17.28 -27.26
C TYR A 3 35.54 -16.89 -26.99
N LEU A 4 35.17 -15.63 -27.25
CA LEU A 4 33.78 -15.16 -27.11
C LEU A 4 32.81 -15.85 -28.08
N LYS A 5 33.29 -16.34 -29.23
CA LYS A 5 32.45 -16.95 -30.27
C LYS A 5 32.04 -18.39 -29.93
N ARG A 6 32.81 -19.10 -29.09
CA ARG A 6 32.59 -20.52 -28.76
C ARG A 6 31.54 -20.73 -27.67
N ASN A 7 31.44 -19.80 -26.72
CA ASN A 7 30.49 -19.88 -25.61
C ASN A 7 29.32 -18.87 -25.73
N SER A 8 29.13 -18.27 -26.91
CA SER A 8 28.08 -17.25 -27.13
C SER A 8 26.67 -17.79 -26.87
N ILE A 9 26.42 -19.07 -27.18
CA ILE A 9 25.14 -19.73 -26.94
C ILE A 9 24.90 -19.92 -25.43
N GLN A 10 25.92 -20.31 -24.68
CA GLN A 10 25.82 -20.46 -23.22
C GLN A 10 25.58 -19.11 -22.53
N LEU A 11 26.25 -18.05 -23.00
CA LEU A 11 26.01 -16.69 -22.54
C LEU A 11 24.60 -16.21 -22.89
N PHE A 12 24.10 -16.54 -24.08
CA PHE A 12 22.74 -16.22 -24.48
C PHE A 12 21.71 -16.91 -23.58
N PHE A 13 21.89 -18.20 -23.26
CA PHE A 13 21.03 -18.92 -22.32
C PHE A 13 21.10 -18.34 -20.90
N LEU A 14 22.29 -17.93 -20.43
CA LEU A 14 22.43 -17.29 -19.13
C LEU A 14 21.65 -15.97 -19.07
N VAL A 15 21.77 -15.14 -20.09
CA VAL A 15 21.03 -13.87 -20.21
C VAL A 15 19.53 -14.13 -20.29
N LEU A 16 19.11 -15.14 -21.05
CA LEU A 16 17.71 -15.54 -21.19
C LEU A 16 17.10 -15.96 -19.83
N VAL A 17 17.81 -16.78 -19.05
CA VAL A 17 17.38 -17.20 -17.71
C VAL A 17 17.26 -15.99 -16.76
N LEU A 18 18.16 -15.01 -16.85
CA LEU A 18 18.07 -13.79 -16.05
C LEU A 18 16.84 -12.93 -16.43
N PHE A 19 16.46 -12.89 -17.71
CA PHE A 19 15.25 -12.18 -18.15
C PHE A 19 13.94 -12.90 -17.81
N PHE A 20 13.95 -14.24 -17.70
CA PHE A 20 12.74 -14.99 -17.31
C PHE A 20 12.50 -15.04 -15.79
N ASN A 21 13.51 -14.70 -14.97
CA ASN A 21 13.34 -14.53 -13.51
C ASN A 21 12.83 -13.14 -13.13
N ASN A 22 11.98 -12.53 -13.96
CA ASN A 22 11.14 -11.45 -13.48
C ASN A 22 10.10 -12.07 -12.54
N ALA A 23 10.44 -12.08 -11.25
CA ALA A 23 9.53 -12.44 -10.19
C ALA A 23 8.23 -11.65 -10.41
N GLN A 24 7.18 -12.36 -10.79
CA GLN A 24 5.85 -11.79 -10.91
C GLN A 24 5.39 -11.46 -9.50
N SER A 25 5.75 -10.26 -9.03
CA SER A 25 5.19 -9.70 -7.82
C SER A 25 3.70 -9.61 -8.07
N ASN A 26 2.94 -10.42 -7.34
CA ASN A 26 1.49 -10.34 -7.33
C ASN A 26 1.16 -9.11 -6.49
N ASP A 27 1.42 -7.93 -7.06
CA ASP A 27 1.25 -6.65 -6.41
C ASP A 27 -0.24 -6.52 -6.10
N LYS A 28 -0.62 -6.79 -4.85
CA LYS A 28 -1.91 -6.37 -4.31
C LYS A 28 -1.85 -4.85 -4.21
N LEU A 29 -2.04 -4.18 -5.35
CA LEU A 29 -1.96 -2.74 -5.47
C LEU A 29 -3.11 -2.13 -4.67
N ILE A 30 -2.75 -1.35 -3.65
CA ILE A 30 -3.68 -0.42 -3.03
C ILE A 30 -3.97 0.65 -4.07
N LYS A 31 -5.23 0.76 -4.49
CA LYS A 31 -5.65 1.78 -5.45
C LYS A 31 -6.17 2.99 -4.69
N ILE A 32 -5.60 4.15 -4.99
CA ILE A 32 -6.08 5.45 -4.50
C ILE A 32 -6.73 6.16 -5.69
N SER A 33 -7.93 6.70 -5.49
CA SER A 33 -8.70 7.41 -6.50
C SER A 33 -9.39 8.64 -5.91
N ASN A 34 -9.93 9.50 -6.78
CA ASN A 34 -10.73 10.67 -6.39
C ASN A 34 -10.03 11.60 -5.39
N ILE A 35 -8.72 11.82 -5.58
CA ILE A 35 -7.96 12.76 -4.75
C ILE A 35 -8.48 14.17 -5.03
N LYS A 36 -8.98 14.85 -4.00
CA LYS A 36 -9.45 16.23 -4.06
C LYS A 36 -8.81 17.05 -2.95
N LEU A 37 -8.58 18.32 -3.26
CA LEU A 37 -8.12 19.32 -2.33
C LEU A 37 -9.12 20.46 -2.37
N ASP A 38 -9.89 20.58 -1.31
CA ASP A 38 -10.95 21.58 -1.17
C ASP A 38 -10.56 22.58 -0.07
N TYR A 39 -11.01 23.82 -0.21
CA TYR A 39 -10.83 24.86 0.81
C TYR A 39 -12.19 25.33 1.31
N GLU A 40 -12.49 25.07 2.57
CA GLU A 40 -13.78 25.39 3.18
C GLU A 40 -13.59 25.82 4.63
N ALA A 41 -14.33 26.86 5.06
CA ALA A 41 -14.31 27.39 6.43
C ALA A 41 -12.89 27.59 7.00
N SER A 42 -12.01 28.23 6.20
CA SER A 42 -10.61 28.50 6.54
C SER A 42 -9.70 27.27 6.69
N ASN A 43 -10.14 26.09 6.26
CA ASN A 43 -9.38 24.84 6.33
C ASN A 43 -9.20 24.23 4.94
N TYR A 44 -8.04 23.60 4.72
CA TYR A 44 -7.80 22.75 3.56
C TYR A 44 -8.18 21.30 3.88
N TRP A 45 -9.03 20.71 3.05
CA TRP A 45 -9.47 19.33 3.14
C TRP A 45 -8.83 18.53 2.01
N VAL A 46 -8.09 17.48 2.35
CA VAL A 46 -7.60 16.50 1.39
C VAL A 46 -8.44 15.25 1.54
N SER A 47 -9.19 14.90 0.50
CA SER A 47 -10.01 13.69 0.46
C SER A 47 -9.53 12.76 -0.65
N TYR A 48 -9.66 11.46 -0.42
CA TYR A 48 -9.32 10.42 -1.39
C TYR A 48 -10.04 9.12 -1.04
N ASP A 49 -10.34 8.32 -2.06
CA ASP A 49 -10.88 6.98 -1.91
C ASP A 49 -9.75 5.95 -1.98
N GLN A 50 -9.72 5.02 -1.03
CA GLN A 50 -8.72 3.95 -0.96
C GLN A 50 -9.40 2.58 -1.08
N HIS A 51 -9.01 1.82 -2.11
CA HIS A 51 -9.48 0.46 -2.33
C HIS A 51 -8.35 -0.53 -2.06
N ILE A 52 -8.57 -1.43 -1.09
CA ILE A 52 -7.60 -2.43 -0.66
C ILE A 52 -8.17 -3.83 -0.95
N PRO A 53 -7.67 -4.55 -1.97
CA PRO A 53 -8.09 -5.92 -2.21
C PRO A 53 -7.56 -6.83 -1.10
N LEU A 54 -8.47 -7.47 -0.36
CA LEU A 54 -8.12 -8.44 0.68
C LEU A 54 -8.00 -9.85 0.09
N SER A 55 -7.03 -10.63 0.57
CA SER A 55 -6.95 -12.06 0.22
C SER A 55 -8.14 -12.83 0.78
N PRO A 56 -8.51 -13.98 0.17
CA PRO A 56 -9.48 -14.91 0.73
C PRO A 56 -9.16 -15.30 2.18
N ASP A 57 -7.89 -15.57 2.50
CA ASP A 57 -7.47 -15.90 3.87
C ASP A 57 -7.71 -14.76 4.86
N THR A 58 -7.47 -13.53 4.42
CA THR A 58 -7.69 -12.32 5.23
C THR A 58 -9.19 -12.10 5.47
N LEU A 59 -10.02 -12.28 4.44
CA LEU A 59 -11.48 -12.23 4.57
C LEU A 59 -12.00 -13.32 5.53
N ASN A 60 -11.46 -14.54 5.45
CA ASN A 60 -11.80 -15.65 6.33
C ASN A 60 -11.35 -15.39 7.79
N ALA A 61 -10.19 -14.78 7.99
CA ALA A 61 -9.75 -14.38 9.31
C ALA A 61 -10.71 -13.34 9.93
N ILE A 62 -11.11 -12.34 9.14
CA ILE A 62 -12.06 -11.32 9.58
C ILE A 62 -13.42 -11.94 9.92
N SER A 63 -13.95 -12.84 9.09
CA SER A 63 -15.25 -13.48 9.33
C SER A 63 -15.26 -14.29 10.64
N LYS A 64 -14.10 -14.83 11.05
CA LYS A 64 -13.88 -15.49 12.34
C LYS A 64 -13.67 -14.53 13.52
N GLY A 65 -13.79 -13.22 13.30
CA GLY A 65 -13.67 -12.20 14.33
C GLY A 65 -12.24 -11.74 14.62
N ILE A 66 -11.26 -12.19 13.83
CA ILE A 66 -9.86 -11.73 13.92
C ILE A 66 -9.81 -10.30 13.38
N PRO A 67 -9.38 -9.31 14.18
CA PRO A 67 -9.34 -7.92 13.74
C PRO A 67 -8.17 -7.67 12.77
N LEU A 68 -8.39 -6.80 11.78
CA LEU A 68 -7.32 -6.21 10.99
C LEU A 68 -6.85 -4.89 11.61
N TYR A 69 -5.55 -4.68 11.55
CA TYR A 69 -4.90 -3.46 11.98
C TYR A 69 -4.31 -2.77 10.75
N PHE A 70 -4.76 -1.55 10.49
CA PHE A 70 -4.26 -0.69 9.44
C PHE A 70 -3.36 0.37 10.08
N LYS A 71 -2.18 0.56 9.49
CA LYS A 71 -1.27 1.65 9.83
C LYS A 71 -1.10 2.51 8.60
N VAL A 72 -1.72 3.69 8.60
CA VAL A 72 -1.60 4.67 7.52
C VAL A 72 -0.55 5.69 7.93
N SER A 73 0.49 5.85 7.11
CA SER A 73 1.51 6.87 7.33
C SER A 73 1.29 8.00 6.33
N VAL A 74 1.04 9.19 6.84
CA VAL A 74 0.84 10.41 6.04
C VAL A 74 2.10 11.25 6.15
N ASN A 75 2.78 11.45 5.02
CA ASN A 75 3.98 12.27 4.93
C ASN A 75 3.70 13.47 4.02
N ILE A 76 3.89 14.67 4.54
CA ILE A 76 3.81 15.92 3.78
C ILE A 76 5.22 16.35 3.43
N PHE A 77 5.46 16.54 2.14
CA PHE A 77 6.74 17.00 1.61
C PHE A 77 6.63 18.48 1.22
N GLU A 78 7.66 19.24 1.55
CA GLU A 78 7.86 20.57 0.99
C GLU A 78 8.87 20.44 -0.14
N ASN A 79 8.46 20.85 -1.34
CA ASN A 79 9.38 20.89 -2.47
C ASN A 79 10.15 22.21 -2.40
N SER A 80 11.43 22.12 -2.04
CA SER A 80 12.35 23.25 -2.07
C SER A 80 13.55 22.89 -2.93
N TYR A 81 13.70 23.59 -4.06
CA TYR A 81 14.86 23.52 -4.95
C TYR A 81 15.35 22.09 -5.28
N GLY A 82 14.44 21.17 -5.60
CA GLY A 82 14.78 19.81 -6.03
C GLY A 82 15.09 18.81 -4.91
N PHE A 83 15.00 19.23 -3.64
CA PHE A 83 15.09 18.33 -2.49
C PHE A 83 13.74 18.23 -1.79
N ASN A 84 13.15 17.03 -1.81
CA ASN A 84 11.95 16.75 -1.02
C ASN A 84 12.34 16.56 0.44
N LYS A 85 12.05 17.55 1.29
CA LYS A 85 12.18 17.42 2.74
C LYS A 85 10.82 17.06 3.34
N ILE A 86 10.78 16.02 4.18
CA ILE A 86 9.58 15.69 4.96
C ILE A 86 9.35 16.84 5.95
N LYS A 87 8.23 17.55 5.78
CA LYS A 87 7.82 18.65 6.67
C LYS A 87 7.00 18.15 7.85
N LEU A 88 6.13 17.17 7.59
CA LEU A 88 5.30 16.54 8.61
C LEU A 88 5.16 15.06 8.30
N SER A 89 5.29 14.22 9.33
CA SER A 89 4.97 12.79 9.25
C SER A 89 4.02 12.46 10.39
N ASN A 90 2.87 11.87 10.05
CA ASN A 90 1.90 11.39 11.01
C ASN A 90 1.53 9.94 10.73
N LYS A 91 1.16 9.21 11.78
CA LYS A 91 0.76 7.81 11.71
C LYS A 91 -0.62 7.65 12.33
N MET A 92 -1.54 7.12 11.55
CA MET A 92 -2.89 6.78 11.98
C MET A 92 -3.00 5.27 12.10
N TYR A 93 -3.57 4.80 13.21
CA TYR A 93 -3.72 3.39 13.51
C TYR A 93 -5.19 3.06 13.61
N THR A 94 -5.70 2.29 12.66
CA THR A 94 -7.13 1.98 12.57
C THR A 94 -7.33 0.47 12.71
N LYS A 95 -8.26 0.07 13.56
CA LYS A 95 -8.67 -1.32 13.73
C LYS A 95 -9.99 -1.57 13.01
N LEU A 96 -10.02 -2.55 12.12
CA LEU A 96 -11.25 -3.08 11.53
C LEU A 96 -11.56 -4.42 12.19
N LYS A 97 -12.70 -4.50 12.87
CA LYS A 97 -13.17 -5.75 13.49
C LYS A 97 -14.57 -6.09 12.99
N TYR A 98 -14.79 -7.32 12.54
CA TYR A 98 -16.11 -7.84 12.29
C TYR A 98 -16.73 -8.38 13.59
N LYS A 99 -17.91 -7.89 13.96
CA LYS A 99 -18.69 -8.40 15.08
C LYS A 99 -19.69 -9.42 14.54
N SER A 100 -19.36 -10.71 14.65
CA SER A 100 -20.20 -11.81 14.16
C SER A 100 -21.62 -11.80 14.73
N LEU A 101 -21.78 -11.49 16.03
CA LEU A 101 -23.07 -11.38 16.71
C LEU A 101 -23.98 -10.28 16.13
N LEU A 102 -23.40 -9.16 15.68
CA LEU A 102 -24.12 -8.02 15.11
C LEU A 102 -24.06 -7.97 13.58
N ARG A 103 -23.38 -8.95 12.95
CA ARG A 103 -23.09 -9.03 11.51
C ARG A 103 -22.61 -7.71 10.89
N THR A 104 -21.79 -6.95 11.64
CA THR A 104 -21.39 -5.58 11.29
C THR A 104 -19.89 -5.38 11.46
N TYR A 105 -19.28 -4.59 10.56
CA TYR A 105 -17.90 -4.13 10.67
C TYR A 105 -17.82 -2.90 11.57
N VAL A 106 -16.89 -2.90 12.51
CA VAL A 106 -16.61 -1.78 13.40
C VAL A 106 -15.19 -1.30 13.14
N ILE A 107 -15.07 0.00 12.89
CA ILE A 107 -13.80 0.70 12.73
C ILE A 107 -13.51 1.44 14.05
N THR A 108 -12.29 1.34 14.57
CA THR A 108 -11.89 2.04 15.79
C THR A 108 -10.50 2.62 15.61
N ASP A 109 -10.34 3.92 15.91
CA ASP A 109 -9.02 4.54 16.02
C ASP A 109 -8.33 4.01 17.29
N ILE A 110 -7.12 3.48 17.11
CA ILE A 110 -6.31 2.88 18.17
C ILE A 110 -5.60 3.98 18.99
N ASN A 111 -5.48 5.21 18.45
CA ASN A 111 -4.91 6.35 19.15
C ASN A 111 -5.90 7.04 20.12
N GLY A 112 -7.07 6.43 20.38
CA GLY A 112 -7.88 6.74 21.57
C GLY A 112 -8.95 7.83 21.40
N LYS A 113 -9.14 8.40 20.22
CA LYS A 113 -10.36 9.18 19.94
C LYS A 113 -11.41 8.26 19.33
N LYS A 114 -12.34 7.79 20.17
CA LYS A 114 -13.63 7.29 19.66
C LYS A 114 -14.28 8.45 18.89
N SER A 115 -14.39 8.32 17.58
CA SER A 115 -15.37 9.10 16.82
C SER A 115 -16.75 8.54 17.05
#